data_AF-A0A6A5GXU4-F1
#
_entry.id   AF-A0A6A5GXU4-F1
#
_cell.length_a   1.000
_cell.length_b   1.000
_cell.length_c   1.000
_cell.angle_alpha   90.00
_cell.angle_beta   90.00
_cell.angle_gamma   90.00
#
_symmetry.space_group_name_H-M   'P 1'
#
loop_
_entity.id
_entity.type
_entity.pdbx_description
1 polymer ?
#
loop_
_entity_poly.entity_id
_entity_poly.type
_entity_poly.pdbx_seq_one_letter_code
_entity_poly.pdbx_strand_id
1 'polypeptide(L)'
;MDPTEALLMHVQKPEEYPITEETVDGVKYIAFGDNAYPSITRTVANYSLESLVCFLRFKDKTHGEYRKEAAAANVEAVTRIDR
;
A
#
# COMPACT_ATOMS: atom_id res chain seq x y z
N MET A 1 -2.35 13.90 9.31
CA MET A 1 -1.91 12.50 9.28
C MET A 1 -1.12 12.32 8.00
N ASP A 2 0.03 11.65 8.07
CA ASP A 2 0.79 11.31 6.88
C ASP A 2 0.38 9.92 6.34
N PRO A 3 0.73 9.57 5.07
CA PRO A 3 0.38 8.27 4.50
C PRO A 3 0.95 7.07 5.27
N THR A 4 2.11 7.23 5.93
CA THR A 4 2.75 6.18 6.73
C THR A 4 1.97 5.95 8.03
N GLU A 5 1.57 7.03 8.71
CA GLU A 5 0.71 6.99 9.89
C GLU A 5 -0.63 6.33 9.56
N ALA A 6 -1.26 6.70 8.44
CA ALA A 6 -2.52 6.12 8.00
C ALA A 6 -2.39 4.61 7.72
N LEU A 7 -1.29 4.20 7.07
CA LEU A 7 -0.97 2.79 6.84
C LEU A 7 -0.76 2.03 8.16
N LEU A 8 -0.05 2.63 9.11
CA LEU A 8 0.18 2.04 10.43
C LEU A 8 -1.13 1.85 11.19
N MET A 9 -2.02 2.84 11.14
CA MET A 9 -3.35 2.75 11.74
C MET A 9 -4.18 1.62 11.13
N HIS A 10 -4.15 1.46 9.81
CA HIS A 10 -4.78 0.31 9.16
C HIS A 10 -4.19 -1.03 9.63
N VAL A 11 -2.87 -1.13 9.75
CA VAL A 11 -2.23 -2.37 10.23
C VAL A 11 -2.66 -2.70 11.67
N GLN A 12 -2.79 -1.68 12.53
CA GLN A 12 -3.19 -1.86 13.93
C GLN A 12 -4.70 -2.10 14.10
N LYS A 13 -5.52 -1.41 13.32
CA LYS A 13 -6.99 -1.36 13.43
C LYS A 13 -7.61 -1.38 12.02
N PRO A 14 -7.56 -2.52 11.32
CA PRO A 14 -7.99 -2.61 9.92
C PRO A 14 -9.47 -2.35 9.72
N GLU A 15 -10.31 -2.61 10.72
CA GLU A 15 -11.75 -2.36 10.67
C GLU A 15 -12.11 -0.88 10.87
N GLU A 16 -11.35 -0.14 11.69
CA GLU A 16 -11.55 1.29 11.90
C GLU A 16 -10.95 2.13 10.75
N TYR A 17 -9.89 1.62 10.12
CA TYR A 17 -9.20 2.25 9.00
C TYR A 17 -9.18 1.31 7.78
N PRO A 18 -10.33 1.02 7.15
CA PRO A 18 -10.36 0.17 5.97
C PRO A 18 -9.60 0.84 4.81
N ILE A 19 -8.93 0.03 4.00
CA ILE A 19 -8.32 0.49 2.76
C ILE A 19 -9.35 0.44 1.64
N THR A 20 -9.55 1.57 0.97
CA THR A 20 -10.32 1.66 -0.28
C THR A 20 -9.45 2.25 -1.39
N GLU A 21 -9.70 1.84 -2.63
CA GLU A 21 -8.97 2.31 -3.81
C GLU A 21 -9.96 3.00 -4.76
N GLU A 22 -9.69 4.24 -5.13
CA GLU A 22 -10.51 5.01 -6.08
C GLU A 22 -9.64 5.67 -7.15
N THR A 23 -10.22 5.95 -8.32
CA THR A 23 -9.53 6.68 -9.40
C THR A 23 -10.31 7.94 -9.72
N VAL A 24 -9.66 9.10 -9.55
CA VAL A 24 -10.25 10.42 -9.81
C VAL A 24 -9.36 11.11 -10.85
N ASP A 25 -9.95 11.52 -11.97
CA ASP A 25 -9.25 12.18 -13.08
C ASP A 25 -7.98 11.44 -13.57
N GLY A 26 -8.04 10.10 -13.57
CA GLY A 26 -6.92 9.25 -13.99
C GLY A 26 -5.81 9.07 -12.94
N VAL A 27 -5.94 9.69 -11.77
CA VAL A 27 -5.04 9.49 -10.63
C VAL A 27 -5.64 8.47 -9.68
N LYS A 28 -4.88 7.41 -9.38
CA LYS A 28 -5.26 6.41 -8.39
C LYS A 28 -5.00 6.93 -6.98
N TYR A 29 -5.99 6.83 -6.11
CA TYR A 29 -5.91 7.18 -4.70
C TYR A 29 -6.14 5.93 -3.84
N ILE A 30 -5.48 5.93 -2.69
CA ILE A 30 -5.65 4.94 -1.63
C ILE A 30 -6.16 5.70 -0.41
N ALA A 31 -7.32 5.30 0.08
CA ALA A 31 -7.95 5.89 1.24
C ALA A 31 -7.91 4.98 2.46
N PHE A 32 -7.82 5.61 3.62
CA PHE A 32 -7.71 5.03 4.96
C PHE A 32 -8.73 5.75 5.85
N GLY A 33 -9.96 5.21 5.92
CA GLY A 33 -11.09 5.94 6.52
C GLY A 33 -11.36 7.25 5.75
N ASP A 34 -11.33 8.39 6.44
CA ASP A 34 -11.61 9.71 5.85
C ASP A 34 -10.40 10.35 5.11
N ASN A 35 -9.22 9.72 5.15
CA ASN A 35 -8.01 10.27 4.54
C ASN A 35 -7.68 9.56 3.23
N ALA A 36 -7.41 10.30 2.15
CA ALA A 36 -7.02 9.73 0.86
C ALA A 36 -5.71 10.32 0.34
N TYR A 37 -4.88 9.48 -0.26
CA TYR A 37 -3.56 9.86 -0.77
C TYR A 37 -3.33 9.27 -2.17
N PRO A 38 -2.63 9.97 -3.08
CA PRO A 38 -2.24 9.38 -4.36
C PRO A 38 -1.45 8.09 -4.15
N SER A 39 -1.73 7.05 -4.94
CA SER A 39 -1.11 5.72 -4.81
C SER A 39 0.42 5.77 -4.95
N ILE A 40 0.90 6.69 -5.79
CA ILE A 40 2.32 6.94 -6.08
C ILE A 40 3.06 7.70 -4.97
N THR A 41 2.37 8.14 -3.92
CA THR A 41 2.98 8.93 -2.83
C THR A 41 4.11 8.15 -2.19
N ARG A 42 5.32 8.72 -2.18
CA ARG A 42 6.48 8.10 -1.52
C ARG A 42 6.32 8.22 -0.01
N THR A 43 6.51 7.10 0.68
CA THR A 43 6.51 7.00 2.13
C THR A 43 7.92 7.19 2.69
N VAL A 44 8.03 7.25 4.02
CA VAL A 44 9.34 7.34 4.71
C VAL A 44 10.25 6.12 4.46
N ALA A 45 9.67 4.98 4.09
CA ALA A 45 10.40 3.78 3.68
C ALA A 45 10.93 3.86 2.24
N ASN A 46 10.79 5.01 1.58
CA ASN A 46 11.13 5.24 0.17
C ASN A 46 10.43 4.27 -0.79
N TYR A 47 9.27 3.74 -0.41
CA TYR A 47 8.36 2.98 -1.28
C TYR A 47 7.10 3.79 -1.56
N SER A 48 6.49 3.58 -2.71
CA SER A 48 5.16 4.14 -2.98
C SER A 48 4.12 3.53 -2.03
N LEU A 49 3.03 4.26 -1.79
CA LEU A 49 1.95 3.78 -0.94
C LEU A 49 1.30 2.51 -1.51
N GLU A 50 1.14 2.42 -2.82
CA GLU A 50 0.67 1.20 -3.50
C GLU A 50 1.63 0.01 -3.34
N SER A 51 2.94 0.23 -3.32
CA SER A 51 3.94 -0.82 -3.06
C SER A 51 3.72 -1.44 -1.68
N LEU A 52 3.54 -0.61 -0.66
CA LEU A 52 3.34 -1.07 0.71
C LEU A 52 1.97 -1.73 0.90
N VAL A 53 0.91 -1.18 0.30
CA VAL A 53 -0.43 -1.78 0.36
C VAL A 53 -0.47 -3.13 -0.37
N CYS A 54 0.18 -3.22 -1.55
CA CYS A 54 0.34 -4.48 -2.27
C CYS A 54 1.08 -5.52 -1.41
N PHE A 55 2.16 -5.10 -0.74
CA PHE A 55 2.91 -5.95 0.17
C PHE A 55 2.05 -6.45 1.34
N LEU A 56 1.27 -5.56 1.98
CA LEU A 56 0.36 -5.94 3.07
C LEU A 56 -0.72 -6.93 2.62
N ARG A 57 -1.29 -6.73 1.43
CA ARG A 57 -2.33 -7.61 0.85
C ARG A 57 -1.83 -9.05 0.64
N PHE A 58 -0.52 -9.22 0.43
CA PHE A 58 0.11 -10.53 0.21
C PHE A 58 1.13 -10.91 1.29
N LYS A 59 1.06 -10.31 2.48
CA LYS A 59 2.03 -10.51 3.57
C LYS A 59 2.17 -11.97 4.01
N ASP A 60 1.10 -12.75 3.87
CA ASP A 60 1.03 -14.16 4.26
C ASP A 60 1.57 -15.11 3.18
N LYS A 61 1.84 -14.62 1.97
CA LYS A 61 2.45 -15.38 0.88
C LYS A 61 3.98 -15.40 1.00
N THR A 62 4.63 -16.31 0.27
CA THR A 62 6.08 -16.25 0.11
C THR A 62 6.49 -15.00 -0.66
N HIS A 63 7.72 -14.53 -0.44
CA HIS A 63 8.21 -13.34 -1.14
C HIS A 63 8.23 -13.52 -2.67
N GLY A 64 8.50 -14.74 -3.14
CA GLY A 64 8.47 -15.07 -4.56
C GLY A 64 7.07 -14.97 -5.18
N GLU A 65 6.03 -15.40 -4.45
CA GLU A 65 4.64 -15.24 -4.87
C GLU A 65 4.20 -13.78 -4.84
N TYR A 66 4.50 -13.08 -3.75
CA TYR A 66 4.26 -11.63 -3.65
C TYR A 66 4.85 -10.86 -4.83
N ARG A 67 6.11 -11.14 -5.22
CA ARG A 67 6.74 -10.45 -6.35
C ARG A 67 6.02 -10.70 -7.68
N LYS A 68 5.44 -11.89 -7.89
CA LYS A 68 4.65 -12.18 -9.08
C LYS A 68 3.36 -11.36 -9.10
N GLU A 69 2.68 -11.25 -7.97
CA GLU A 69 1.47 -10.44 -7.83
C GLU A 69 1.75 -8.94 -8.02
N ALA A 70 2.82 -8.43 -7.40
CA ALA A 70 3.25 -7.03 -7.58
C ALA A 70 3.59 -6.71 -9.05
N ALA A 71 4.29 -7.63 -9.74
CA ALA A 71 4.58 -7.49 -11.16
C ALA A 71 3.31 -7.53 -12.02
N ALA A 72 2.36 -8.42 -11.72
CA ALA A 72 1.07 -8.49 -12.41
C ALA A 72 0.24 -7.21 -12.22
N ALA A 73 0.38 -6.55 -11.08
CA ALA A 73 -0.25 -5.27 -10.78
C ALA A 73 0.53 -4.05 -11.31
N ASN A 74 1.69 -4.23 -11.96
CA ASN A 74 2.62 -3.16 -12.35
C ASN A 74 3.08 -2.25 -11.18
N VAL A 75 3.24 -2.84 -9.99
CA VAL A 75 3.65 -2.13 -8.77
C VAL A 75 5.10 -2.47 -8.42
N GLU A 76 5.88 -1.48 -8.00
CA GLU A 76 7.23 -1.67 -7.48
C GLU A 76 7.19 -2.54 -6.22
N ALA A 77 7.92 -3.67 -6.22
CA ALA A 77 7.92 -4.59 -5.10
C ALA A 77 8.87 -4.12 -3.98
N VAL A 78 8.40 -4.17 -2.73
CA VAL A 78 9.23 -4.07 -1.52
C VAL A 78 10.28 -5.17 -1.57
N THR A 79 11.55 -4.83 -1.34
CA THR A 79 12.61 -5.84 -1.39
C THR A 79 12.57 -6.78 -0.19
N ARG A 80 13.21 -7.95 -0.30
CA ARG A 80 13.29 -8.90 0.81
C ARG A 80 14.07 -8.37 2.02
N ILE A 81 15.00 -7.44 1.80
CA ILE A 81 15.82 -6.86 2.87
C ILE A 81 14.99 -5.88 3.72
N ASP A 82 14.01 -5.22 3.10
CA ASP A 82 13.14 -4.23 3.74
C ASP A 82 11.80 -4.80 4.24
N ARG A 83 11.63 -6.13 4.17
CA ARG A 83 10.45 -6.86 4.68
C ARG A 83 10.57 -7.11 6.18
#